data_AF-A0A645AFG0-F1
#
_entry.id   AF-A0A645AFG0-F1
#
_cell.length_a   1.000
_cell.length_b   1.000
_cell.length_c   1.000
_cell.angle_alpha   90.00
_cell.angle_beta   90.00
_cell.angle_gamma   90.00
#
_symmetry.space_group_name_H-M   'P 1'
#
loop_
_entity.id
_entity.type
_entity.pdbx_description
1 polymer ?
#
loop_
_entity_poly.entity_id
_entity_poly.type
_entity_poly.pdbx_seq_one_letter_code
_entity_poly.pdbx_strand_id
1 'polypeptide(L)'
;MVNSDFIFEVEQAISAYEAANNRVASRTREMFTHHNNDYVLVLSLLMKSPDLQQGFKVLRDTNQLEKTFEAVILRHKELFETEVIEVAQWRLSHPNDLLEFF
;
A
#
# COMPACT_ATOMS: atom_id res chain seq x y z
N MET A 1 -10.09 15.67 -8.73
CA MET A 1 -8.99 15.20 -9.59
C MET A 1 -7.89 14.74 -8.67
N VAL A 2 -7.48 13.48 -8.80
CA VAL A 2 -6.33 12.95 -8.06
C VAL A 2 -5.07 13.63 -8.59
N ASN A 3 -4.22 14.15 -7.70
CA ASN A 3 -3.02 14.91 -8.07
C ASN A 3 -1.97 13.97 -8.70
N SER A 4 -1.17 14.47 -9.65
CA SER A 4 -0.06 13.73 -10.27
C SER A 4 0.95 13.21 -9.25
N ASP A 5 1.12 13.94 -8.15
CA ASP A 5 2.04 13.58 -7.07
C ASP A 5 1.62 12.29 -6.37
N PHE A 6 0.32 12.12 -6.12
CA PHE A 6 -0.21 10.90 -5.51
C PHE A 6 0.00 9.69 -6.43
N ILE A 7 -0.31 9.81 -7.72
CA ILE A 7 -0.12 8.71 -8.68
C ILE A 7 1.36 8.31 -8.73
N PHE A 8 2.27 9.29 -8.77
CA PHE A 8 3.71 9.05 -8.75
C PHE A 8 4.15 8.32 -7.48
N GLU A 9 3.66 8.73 -6.30
CA GLU A 9 3.94 8.05 -5.05
C GLU A 9 3.42 6.61 -5.00
N VAL A 10 2.24 6.35 -5.57
CA VAL A 10 1.70 4.99 -5.66
C VAL A 10 2.57 4.12 -6.57
N GLU A 11 3.00 4.61 -7.73
CA GLU A 11 3.90 3.86 -8.63
C GLU A 11 5.29 3.61 -7.99
N GLN A 12 5.79 4.56 -7.19
CA GLN A 12 7.00 4.36 -6.40
C GLN A 12 6.81 3.27 -5.34
N ALA A 13 5.67 3.25 -4.65
CA ALA A 13 5.35 2.20 -3.71
C ALA A 13 5.29 0.84 -4.41
N ILE A 14 4.56 0.72 -5.53
CA ILE A 14 4.51 -0.52 -6.34
C ILE A 14 5.94 -0.99 -6.67
N SER A 15 6.78 -0.09 -7.17
CA SER A 15 8.17 -0.40 -7.50
C SER A 15 8.98 -0.88 -6.29
N ALA A 16 8.75 -0.29 -5.11
CA ALA A 16 9.36 -0.73 -3.86
C ALA A 16 8.91 -2.14 -3.45
N TYR A 17 7.61 -2.45 -3.55
CA TYR A 17 7.10 -3.82 -3.31
C TYR A 17 7.65 -4.83 -4.33
N GLU A 18 7.79 -4.45 -5.60
CA GLU A 18 8.35 -5.30 -6.65
C GLU A 18 9.82 -5.64 -6.39
N ALA A 19 10.61 -4.62 -6.05
CA ALA A 19 12.01 -4.79 -5.67
C ALA A 19 12.15 -5.64 -4.40
N ALA A 20 11.31 -5.38 -3.39
CA ALA A 20 11.33 -6.12 -2.12
C ALA A 20 10.98 -7.61 -2.29
N ASN A 21 10.07 -7.94 -3.22
CA ASN A 21 9.69 -9.32 -3.50
C ASN A 21 10.52 -9.98 -4.62
N ASN A 22 11.44 -9.23 -5.26
CA ASN A 22 12.16 -9.64 -6.46
C ASN A 22 11.24 -10.20 -7.57
N ARG A 23 10.03 -9.64 -7.69
CA ARG A 23 8.95 -10.11 -8.56
C ARG A 23 8.05 -8.95 -8.95
N VAL A 24 7.54 -8.98 -10.18
CA VAL A 24 6.51 -8.05 -10.65
C VAL A 24 5.24 -8.25 -9.84
N ALA A 25 4.60 -7.16 -9.41
CA ALA A 25 3.36 -7.17 -8.64
C ALA A 25 2.18 -7.31 -9.60
N SER A 26 2.20 -8.35 -10.45
CA SER A 26 1.27 -8.50 -11.58
C SER A 26 -0.19 -8.43 -11.16
N ARG A 27 -0.54 -9.03 -10.02
CA ARG A 27 -1.91 -8.99 -9.46
C ARG A 27 -2.30 -7.57 -9.05
N THR A 28 -1.40 -6.84 -8.39
CA THR A 28 -1.63 -5.45 -7.99
C THR A 28 -1.79 -4.55 -9.22
N ARG A 29 -0.92 -4.69 -10.23
CA ARG A 29 -1.01 -3.96 -11.51
C ARG A 29 -2.29 -4.30 -12.28
N GLU A 30 -2.71 -5.56 -12.27
CA GLU A 30 -3.97 -5.99 -12.87
C GLU A 30 -5.18 -5.40 -12.15
N MET A 31 -5.15 -5.25 -10.82
CA MET A 31 -6.20 -4.57 -10.07
C MET A 31 -6.36 -3.11 -10.51
N PHE A 32 -5.26 -2.36 -10.70
CA PHE A 32 -5.35 -0.99 -11.23
C PHE A 32 -5.98 -0.97 -12.62
N THR A 33 -5.60 -1.89 -13.51
CA THR A 33 -6.19 -2.00 -14.84
C THR A 33 -7.70 -2.31 -14.77
N HIS A 34 -8.11 -3.28 -13.95
CA HIS A 34 -9.51 -3.68 -13.79
C HIS A 34 -10.40 -2.57 -13.22
N HIS A 35 -9.85 -1.71 -12.37
CA HIS A 35 -10.56 -0.60 -11.75
C HIS A 35 -10.36 0.73 -12.51
N ASN A 36 -10.08 0.69 -13.82
CA ASN A 36 -9.91 1.88 -14.67
C ASN A 36 -8.86 2.88 -14.15
N ASN A 37 -7.78 2.38 -13.53
CA ASN A 37 -6.75 3.17 -12.87
C ASN A 37 -7.30 4.09 -11.76
N ASP A 38 -8.36 3.67 -11.06
CA ASP A 38 -8.81 4.33 -9.84
C ASP A 38 -7.87 3.97 -8.68
N TYR A 39 -6.83 4.78 -8.53
CA TYR A 39 -5.78 4.53 -7.56
C TYR A 39 -6.27 4.58 -6.11
N VAL A 40 -7.25 5.42 -5.81
CA VAL A 40 -7.83 5.57 -4.46
C VAL A 40 -8.63 4.31 -4.11
N LEU A 41 -9.47 3.84 -5.04
CA LEU A 41 -10.25 2.62 -4.85
C LEU A 41 -9.34 1.41 -4.63
N VAL A 42 -8.31 1.25 -5.46
CA VAL A 42 -7.41 0.10 -5.36
C VAL A 42 -6.65 0.10 -4.03
N LEU A 43 -6.08 1.23 -3.60
CA LEU A 43 -5.43 1.32 -2.30
C LEU A 43 -6.38 1.03 -1.14
N SER A 44 -7.64 1.50 -1.23
CA SER A 44 -8.67 1.21 -0.24
C SER A 44 -8.98 -0.29 -0.16
N LEU A 45 -9.07 -0.97 -1.30
CA LEU A 45 -9.26 -2.44 -1.35
C LEU A 45 -8.06 -3.19 -0.77
N LEU A 46 -6.84 -2.72 -0.99
CA LEU A 46 -5.62 -3.32 -0.43
C LEU A 46 -5.56 -3.19 1.10
N MET A 47 -6.14 -2.13 1.69
CA MET A 47 -6.26 -2.01 3.15
C MET A 47 -7.32 -2.95 3.73
N LYS A 48 -8.38 -3.26 2.97
CA LYS A 48 -9.43 -4.21 3.37
C LYS A 48 -9.04 -5.67 3.18
N SER A 49 -8.00 -5.93 2.38
CA SER A 49 -7.44 -7.28 2.22
C SER A 49 -6.77 -7.73 3.52
N PRO A 50 -7.13 -8.91 4.06
CA PRO A 50 -6.47 -9.46 5.25
C PRO A 50 -5.01 -9.81 4.93
N ASP A 51 -4.73 -10.27 3.71
CA ASP A 51 -3.38 -10.64 3.27
C ASP A 51 -2.45 -9.43 3.33
N LEU A 52 -1.58 -9.42 4.34
CA LEU A 52 -0.49 -8.47 4.38
C LEU A 52 0.44 -8.80 3.21
N GLN A 53 0.70 -7.81 2.36
CA GLN A 53 1.55 -8.03 1.20
C GLN A 53 2.94 -8.44 1.69
N GLN A 54 3.47 -9.56 1.16
CA GLN A 54 4.82 -10.07 1.50
C GLN A 54 5.90 -8.98 1.41
N GLY A 55 5.73 -8.00 0.50
CA GLY A 55 6.65 -6.87 0.38
C GLY A 55 6.59 -5.88 1.56
N PHE A 56 5.48 -5.78 2.29
CA PHE A 56 5.39 -4.94 3.49
C PHE A 56 6.35 -5.45 4.57
N LYS A 57 6.39 -6.78 4.78
CA LYS A 57 7.34 -7.40 5.72
C LYS A 57 8.78 -7.07 5.36
N VAL A 58 9.15 -7.22 4.08
CA VAL A 58 10.50 -6.93 3.61
C VAL A 58 10.84 -5.44 3.73
N LEU A 59 9.91 -4.54 3.38
CA LEU A 59 10.09 -3.10 3.53
C LEU A 59 10.23 -2.70 5.00
N ARG A 60 9.45 -3.31 5.90
CA ARG A 60 9.62 -3.14 7.34
C ARG A 60 10.99 -3.60 7.81
N ASP A 61 11.39 -4.82 7.47
CA ASP A 61 12.65 -5.42 7.92
C ASP A 61 13.88 -4.67 7.39
N THR A 62 13.71 -3.89 6.33
CA THR A 62 14.73 -3.01 5.76
C THR A 62 14.56 -1.53 6.14
N ASN A 63 13.68 -1.20 7.08
CA ASN A 63 13.41 0.15 7.58
C ASN A 63 12.99 1.15 6.47
N GLN A 64 12.13 0.68 5.56
CA GLN A 64 11.60 1.43 4.41
C GLN A 64 10.06 1.56 4.47
N LEU A 65 9.50 1.66 5.67
CA LEU A 65 8.05 1.75 5.88
C LEU A 65 7.43 2.98 5.20
N GLU A 66 8.20 4.05 4.98
CA GLU A 66 7.77 5.27 4.27
C GLU A 66 7.44 5.03 2.79
N LYS A 67 7.90 3.91 2.22
CA LYS A 67 7.68 3.51 0.82
C LYS A 67 6.49 2.58 0.64
N THR A 68 5.77 2.27 1.71
CA THR A 68 4.60 1.39 1.69
C THR A 68 3.35 2.10 1.20
N PHE A 69 2.31 1.34 0.82
CA PHE A 69 1.01 1.92 0.46
C PHE A 69 0.38 2.63 1.65
N GLU A 70 0.55 2.07 2.85
CA GLU A 70 0.08 2.66 4.10
C GLU A 70 0.66 4.08 4.29
N ALA A 71 1.95 4.26 4.01
CA ALA A 71 2.59 5.58 4.12
C ALA A 71 2.09 6.56 3.06
N VAL A 72 1.80 6.10 1.83
CA VAL A 72 1.16 6.92 0.79
C VAL A 72 -0.24 7.37 1.25
N ILE A 73 -1.05 6.45 1.79
CA ILE A 73 -2.39 6.75 2.29
C ILE A 73 -2.35 7.83 3.38
N LEU A 74 -1.43 7.74 4.35
CA LEU A 74 -1.34 8.74 5.41
C LEU A 74 -0.90 10.13 4.93
N ARG A 75 -0.08 10.20 3.86
CA ARG A 75 0.33 11.48 3.25
C ARG A 75 -0.78 12.13 2.46
N HIS A 76 -1.70 11.35 1.88
CA HIS A 76 -2.82 11.80 1.06
C HIS A 76 -4.17 11.44 1.70
N LYS A 77 -4.25 11.55 3.04
CA LYS A 77 -5.38 11.07 3.85
C LYS A 77 -6.73 11.68 3.45
N GLU A 78 -6.74 12.88 2.90
CA GLU A 78 -7.93 13.57 2.41
C GLU A 78 -8.62 12.88 1.23
N LEU A 79 -7.93 11.95 0.55
CA LEU A 79 -8.48 11.15 -0.53
C LEU A 79 -9.21 9.89 -0.05
N PHE A 80 -9.05 9.51 1.22
CA PHE A 80 -9.49 8.21 1.74
C PHE A 80 -10.54 8.34 2.83
N GLU A 81 -11.37 7.30 2.97
CA GLU A 81 -12.31 7.17 4.08
C GLU A 81 -11.57 6.95 5.41
N THR A 82 -12.16 7.37 6.51
CA THR A 82 -11.58 7.25 7.86
C THR A 82 -11.15 5.82 8.19
N GLU A 83 -11.96 4.82 7.82
CA GLU A 83 -11.62 3.40 8.02
C GLU A 83 -10.29 3.01 7.36
N VAL A 84 -10.05 3.47 6.12
CA VAL A 84 -8.83 3.16 5.36
C VAL A 84 -7.61 3.81 6.00
N ILE A 85 -7.77 5.06 6.47
CA ILE A 85 -6.72 5.80 7.17
C ILE A 85 -6.36 5.12 8.49
N GLU A 86 -7.37 4.70 9.26
CA GLU A 86 -7.18 4.00 10.53
C GLU A 86 -6.44 2.68 10.35
N VAL A 87 -6.79 1.89 9.33
CA VAL A 87 -6.07 0.65 9.00
C VAL A 87 -4.62 0.94 8.61
N ALA A 88 -4.38 1.92 7.73
CA ALA A 88 -3.02 2.29 7.34
C ALA A 88 -2.18 2.76 8.53
N GLN A 89 -2.76 3.59 9.40
CA GLN A 89 -2.12 4.07 10.63
C GLN A 89 -1.82 2.92 11.60
N TRP A 90 -2.76 2.00 11.76
CA TRP A 90 -2.59 0.85 12.64
C TRP A 90 -1.47 -0.07 12.14
N ARG A 91 -1.42 -0.39 10.84
CA ARG A 91 -0.37 -1.23 10.23
C ARG A 91 1.03 -0.62 10.39
N LEU A 92 1.16 0.71 10.25
CA LEU A 92 2.44 1.40 10.43
C LEU A 92 2.87 1.53 11.89
N SER A 93 1.92 1.58 12.82
CA SER A 93 2.21 1.64 14.27
C SER A 93 2.45 0.27 14.90
N HIS A 94 1.91 -0.79 14.29
CA HIS A 94 2.03 -2.17 14.75
C HIS A 94 2.65 -3.06 13.64
N PRO A 95 3.82 -2.70 13.08
CA PRO A 95 4.34 -3.38 11.91
C PRO A 95 4.80 -4.83 12.21
N ASN A 96 4.98 -5.19 13.48
CA ASN A 96 5.38 -6.53 13.92
C ASN A 96 4.19 -7.44 14.28
N ASP A 97 3.10 -6.88 14.80
CA ASP A 97 1.89 -7.60 15.22
C ASP A 97 1.20 -8.32 14.05
N LEU A 98 1.46 -7.83 12.84
CA LEU A 98 1.00 -8.40 11.59
C LEU A 98 1.64 -9.74 11.21
N LEU A 99 2.62 -10.25 11.98
CA LEU A 99 3.29 -11.52 11.73
C LEU A 99 2.75 -12.71 12.53
N GLU A 100 1.86 -12.49 13.51
CA GLU A 100 1.39 -13.58 14.38
C GLU A 100 0.17 -14.34 13.80
N PHE A 101 -0.36 -13.90 12.65
CA PHE A 101 -1.60 -14.42 12.07
C PHE A 101 -1.45 -15.08 10.68
N PHE A 102 -0.22 -15.31 10.20
CA PHE A 102 0.07 -16.01 8.92
C PHE A 102 0.98 -17.22 9.10
#